data_AF-A0A7S0LWH5-F1
#
_entry.id   AF-A0A7S0LWH5-F1
#
_cell.length_a   1.000
_cell.length_b   1.000
_cell.length_c   1.000
_cell.angle_alpha   90.00
_cell.angle_beta   90.00
_cell.angle_gamma   90.00
#
_symmetry.space_group_name_H-M   'P 1'
#
loop_
_entity.id
_entity.type
_entity.pdbx_description
1 polymer ?
#
loop_
_entity_poly.entity_id
_entity_poly.type
_entity_poly.pdbx_seq_one_letter_code
_entity_poly.pdbx_strand_id
1 'polypeptide(L)'
;ILRATLDEGLRRSVYFWTNAFPVYLHYKFVDRVTKKLPKEERIKRFSALHDRYADKMLSIFHALGGFYIKIGQNGASREDFVPEQYITRLRTLEDAVPAER
;
A
#
# COMPACT_ATOMS: atom_id res chain seq x y z
N ILE A 1 -24.09 0.65 -20.55
CA ILE A 1 -22.60 0.58 -20.56
C ILE A 1 -22.02 1.65 -19.63
N LEU A 2 -22.22 2.96 -19.89
CA LEU A 2 -21.71 4.06 -19.04
C LEU A 2 -22.07 3.97 -17.53
N ARG A 3 -23.32 3.64 -17.18
CA ARG A 3 -23.74 3.54 -15.76
C ARG A 3 -23.03 2.40 -15.02
N ALA A 4 -22.92 1.23 -15.65
CA ALA A 4 -22.24 0.06 -15.07
C ALA A 4 -20.74 0.33 -14.84
N THR A 5 -20.07 1.04 -15.75
CA THR A 5 -18.66 1.43 -15.58
C THR A 5 -18.46 2.47 -14.47
N LEU A 6 -19.41 3.39 -14.30
CA LEU A 6 -19.39 4.36 -13.19
C LEU A 6 -19.62 3.67 -11.84
N ASP A 7 -20.56 2.73 -11.77
CA ASP A 7 -20.85 1.95 -10.57
C ASP A 7 -19.65 1.09 -10.14
N GLU A 8 -18.93 0.50 -11.11
CA GLU A 8 -17.70 -0.25 -10.85
C GLU A 8 -16.56 0.65 -10.36
N GLY A 9 -16.32 1.80 -11.03
CA GLY A 9 -15.32 2.77 -10.62
C GLY A 9 -15.56 3.29 -9.20
N LEU A 10 -16.80 3.67 -8.90
CA LEU A 10 -17.20 4.13 -7.57
C LEU A 10 -16.98 3.05 -6.51
N ARG A 11 -17.40 1.81 -6.77
CA ARG A 11 -17.20 0.68 -5.85
C ARG A 11 -15.71 0.46 -5.54
N ARG A 12 -14.86 0.53 -6.56
CA ARG A 12 -13.40 0.39 -6.42
C ARG A 12 -12.80 1.53 -5.61
N SER A 13 -13.22 2.78 -5.86
CA SER A 13 -12.78 3.94 -5.09
C SER A 13 -13.19 3.85 -3.62
N VAL A 14 -14.44 3.46 -3.34
CA VAL A 14 -14.91 3.24 -1.97
C VAL A 14 -14.07 2.16 -1.29
N TYR A 15 -13.87 1.01 -1.95
CA TYR A 15 -13.03 -0.06 -1.40
C TYR A 15 -11.61 0.42 -1.07
N PHE A 16 -10.98 1.17 -1.98
CA PHE A 16 -9.65 1.73 -1.75
C PHE A 16 -9.65 2.65 -0.52
N TRP A 17 -10.53 3.65 -0.49
CA TRP A 17 -10.52 4.65 0.58
C TRP A 17 -10.89 4.07 1.94
N THR A 18 -11.89 3.18 2.02
CA THR A 18 -12.24 2.49 3.28
C THR A 18 -11.08 1.67 3.85
N ASN A 19 -10.20 1.14 2.99
CA ASN A 19 -9.06 0.34 3.44
C ASN A 19 -7.77 1.14 3.65
N ALA A 20 -7.48 2.12 2.79
CA ALA A 20 -6.24 2.90 2.82
C ALA A 20 -6.30 4.08 3.79
N PHE A 21 -7.46 4.73 3.95
CA PHE A 21 -7.59 5.90 4.81
C PHE A 21 -7.29 5.62 6.29
N PRO A 22 -7.75 4.50 6.90
CA PRO A 22 -7.36 4.16 8.28
C PRO A 22 -5.84 3.94 8.45
N VAL A 23 -5.18 3.38 7.43
CA VAL A 23 -3.72 3.20 7.42
C VAL A 23 -3.04 4.57 7.45
N TYR A 24 -3.43 5.46 6.55
CA TYR A 24 -2.94 6.84 6.50
C TYR A 24 -3.12 7.56 7.84
N LEU A 25 -4.31 7.48 8.46
CA LEU A 25 -4.57 8.10 9.75
C LEU A 25 -3.65 7.55 10.86
N HIS A 26 -3.36 6.25 10.85
CA HIS A 26 -2.47 5.66 11.85
C HIS A 26 -1.02 6.16 11.68
N TYR A 27 -0.52 6.26 10.44
CA TYR A 27 0.77 6.90 10.18
C TYR A 27 0.80 8.35 10.66
N LYS A 28 -0.25 9.14 10.38
CA LYS A 28 -0.34 10.53 10.85
C LYS A 28 -0.39 10.64 12.37
N PHE A 29 -1.06 9.71 13.04
CA PHE A 29 -1.08 9.64 14.49
C PHE A 29 0.31 9.32 15.05
N VAL A 30 0.97 8.27 14.54
CA VAL A 30 2.33 7.90 14.97
C VAL A 30 3.32 9.01 14.69
N ASP A 31 3.27 9.65 13.52
CA ASP A 31 4.09 10.81 13.20
C ASP A 31 3.93 11.94 14.23
N ARG A 32 2.68 12.26 14.59
CA ARG A 32 2.38 13.30 15.57
C ARG A 32 2.93 12.98 16.95
N VAL A 33 2.74 11.77 17.46
CA VAL A 33 3.18 11.39 18.82
C VAL A 33 4.68 11.11 18.91
N THR A 34 5.32 10.74 17.80
CA THR A 34 6.77 10.45 17.76
C THR A 34 7.64 11.64 17.37
N LYS A 35 7.04 12.78 16.99
CA LYS A 35 7.76 13.96 16.45
C LYS A 35 8.91 14.47 17.32
N LYS A 36 8.81 14.33 18.65
CA LYS A 36 9.83 14.77 19.62
C LYS A 36 10.68 13.64 20.19
N LEU A 37 10.47 12.40 19.74
CA LEU A 37 11.25 11.26 20.21
C LEU A 37 12.64 11.25 19.56
N PRO A 38 13.63 10.59 20.19
CA PRO A 38 14.89 10.29 19.54
C PRO A 38 14.68 9.63 18.17
N LYS A 39 15.56 9.95 17.22
CA LYS A 39 15.46 9.48 15.83
C LYS A 39 15.29 7.96 15.75
N GLU A 40 16.06 7.22 16.54
CA GLU A 40 16.04 5.75 16.58
C GLU A 40 14.69 5.19 17.03
N GLU A 41 14.11 5.75 18.10
CA GLU A 41 12.79 5.34 18.59
C GLU A 41 11.71 5.68 17.54
N ARG A 42 11.80 6.84 16.88
CA ARG A 42 10.89 7.18 15.79
C ARG A 42 11.02 6.19 14.64
N ILE A 43 12.23 5.84 14.20
CA ILE A 43 12.47 4.84 13.16
C ILE A 43 11.83 3.50 13.56
N LYS A 44 12.05 3.03 14.79
CA LYS A 44 11.47 1.78 15.30
C LYS A 44 9.94 1.77 15.23
N ARG A 45 9.30 2.89 15.59
CA ARG A 45 7.82 3.02 15.53
C ARG A 45 7.29 2.97 14.11
N PHE A 46 7.96 3.64 13.17
CA PHE A 46 7.58 3.58 11.76
C PHE A 46 7.86 2.21 11.15
N SER A 47 8.99 1.56 11.48
CA SER A 47 9.29 0.19 11.08
C SER A 47 8.16 -0.77 11.44
N ALA A 48 7.68 -0.71 12.69
CA ALA A 48 6.56 -1.54 13.15
C ALA A 48 5.25 -1.23 12.40
N LEU A 49 5.03 0.01 11.97
CA LEU A 49 3.89 0.34 11.11
C LEU A 49 4.04 -0.21 9.70
N HIS A 50 5.24 -0.15 9.13
CA HIS A 50 5.50 -0.70 7.80
C HIS A 50 5.23 -2.21 7.81
N ASP A 51 5.76 -2.94 8.81
CA ASP A 51 5.49 -4.38 8.98
C ASP A 51 4.01 -4.67 9.11
N ARG A 52 3.29 -3.90 9.94
CA ARG A 52 1.86 -4.08 10.18
C ARG A 52 1.01 -3.90 8.91
N TYR A 53 1.39 -3.00 8.02
CA TYR A 53 0.54 -2.57 6.91
C TYR A 53 1.01 -2.99 5.52
N ALA A 54 2.20 -3.57 5.39
CA ALA A 54 2.70 -4.06 4.11
C ALA A 54 1.76 -5.12 3.50
N ASP A 55 1.37 -6.14 4.28
CA ASP A 55 0.46 -7.19 3.81
C ASP A 55 -0.94 -6.64 3.49
N LYS A 56 -1.41 -5.65 4.28
CA LYS A 56 -2.68 -4.97 4.00
C LYS A 56 -2.62 -4.22 2.67
N MET A 57 -1.55 -3.48 2.38
CA MET A 57 -1.43 -2.79 1.09
C MET A 57 -1.34 -3.78 -0.08
N LEU A 58 -0.60 -4.87 0.07
CA LEU A 58 -0.55 -5.92 -0.94
C LEU A 58 -1.96 -6.48 -1.23
N SER A 59 -2.75 -6.75 -0.18
CA SER A 59 -4.14 -7.21 -0.32
C SER A 59 -5.04 -6.21 -1.06
N ILE A 60 -4.85 -4.91 -0.85
CA ILE A 60 -5.59 -3.85 -1.56
C ILE A 60 -5.22 -3.85 -3.05
N PHE A 61 -3.93 -4.02 -3.38
CA PHE A 61 -3.48 -4.07 -4.77
C PHE A 61 -4.00 -5.32 -5.48
N HIS A 62 -4.00 -6.49 -4.85
CA HIS A 62 -4.64 -7.69 -5.43
C HIS A 62 -6.15 -7.51 -5.64
N ALA A 63 -6.86 -7.00 -4.63
CA ALA A 63 -8.31 -6.82 -4.72
C ALA A 63 -8.73 -5.81 -5.82
N LEU A 64 -7.91 -4.80 -6.06
CA LEU A 64 -8.17 -3.81 -7.10
C LEU A 64 -7.60 -4.24 -8.47
N GLY A 65 -6.54 -5.05 -8.52
CA GLY A 65 -5.97 -5.55 -9.77
C GLY A 65 -5.50 -4.44 -10.73
N GLY A 66 -5.16 -4.85 -11.96
CA GLY A 66 -4.89 -3.94 -13.08
C GLY A 66 -3.91 -2.80 -12.75
N PHE A 67 -4.38 -1.56 -12.84
CA PHE A 67 -3.59 -0.36 -12.56
C PHE A 67 -2.92 -0.38 -11.17
N TYR A 68 -3.57 -0.93 -10.14
CA TYR A 68 -3.01 -0.97 -8.78
C TYR A 68 -1.87 -1.98 -8.65
N ILE A 69 -1.88 -3.06 -9.44
CA ILE A 69 -0.75 -4.00 -9.53
C ILE A 69 0.47 -3.28 -10.12
N LYS A 70 0.27 -2.49 -11.18
CA LYS A 70 1.34 -1.68 -11.79
C LYS A 70 1.92 -0.64 -10.83
N ILE A 71 1.07 0.01 -10.02
CA ILE A 71 1.55 0.90 -8.95
C ILE A 71 2.43 0.12 -7.97
N GLY A 72 2.00 -1.08 -7.55
CA GLY A 72 2.78 -1.92 -6.65
C GLY A 72 4.14 -2.32 -7.22
N GLN A 73 4.17 -2.78 -8.47
CA GLN A 73 5.41 -3.12 -9.20
C GLN A 73 6.33 -1.91 -9.34
N ASN A 74 5.80 -0.73 -9.68
CA ASN A 74 6.60 0.50 -9.72
C ASN A 74 7.11 0.89 -8.33
N GLY A 75 6.33 0.69 -7.27
CA GLY A 75 6.78 0.92 -5.90
C GLY A 75 7.89 -0.04 -5.47
N ALA A 76 7.83 -1.31 -5.89
CA ALA A 76 8.84 -2.32 -5.57
C ALA A 76 10.23 -2.01 -6.15
N SER A 77 10.31 -1.21 -7.23
CA SER A 77 11.57 -0.76 -7.82
C SER A 77 12.13 0.54 -7.21
N ARG A 78 11.42 1.14 -6.24
CA ARG A 78 11.78 2.43 -5.61
C ARG A 78 12.36 2.26 -4.22
N GLU A 79 13.48 1.56 -4.12
CA GLU A 79 14.23 1.36 -2.86
C GLU A 79 14.69 2.66 -2.19
N ASP A 80 14.79 3.74 -2.97
CA ASP A 80 15.12 5.08 -2.50
C ASP A 80 13.99 5.75 -1.70
N PHE A 81 12.76 5.27 -1.83
CA PHE A 81 11.56 5.93 -1.29
C PHE A 81 10.65 5.00 -0.49
N VAL A 82 10.53 3.74 -0.91
CA VAL A 82 9.61 2.76 -0.32
C VAL A 82 10.35 1.97 0.77
N PRO A 83 9.79 1.83 1.98
CA PRO A 83 10.42 1.01 3.02
C PRO A 83 10.56 -0.45 2.59
N GLU A 84 11.67 -1.09 2.98
CA GLU A 84 12.00 -2.47 2.63
C GLU A 84 10.84 -3.44 2.91
N GLN A 85 10.14 -3.26 4.03
CA GLN A 85 8.98 -4.06 4.39
C GLN A 85 7.93 -4.11 3.28
N TYR A 86 7.62 -2.96 2.67
CA TYR A 86 6.70 -2.88 1.55
C TYR A 86 7.30 -3.49 0.29
N ILE A 87 8.58 -3.20 -0.02
CA ILE A 87 9.26 -3.75 -1.22
C ILE A 87 9.20 -5.28 -1.22
N THR A 88 9.53 -5.94 -0.10
CA THR A 88 9.48 -7.40 0.01
C THR A 88 8.10 -7.96 -0.32
N ARG A 89 7.02 -7.30 0.11
CA ARG A 89 5.64 -7.72 -0.21
C ARG A 89 5.28 -7.40 -1.64
N LEU A 90 5.59 -6.20 -2.12
CA LEU A 90 5.20 -5.72 -3.45
C LEU A 90 5.91 -6.49 -4.57
N ARG A 91 7.12 -7.01 -4.35
CA ARG A 91 7.81 -7.88 -5.32
C ARG A 91 7.01 -9.13 -5.67
N THR A 92 6.17 -9.63 -4.76
CA THR A 92 5.29 -10.78 -5.07
C THR A 92 4.26 -10.49 -6.18
N LEU A 93 4.04 -9.21 -6.52
CA LEU A 93 3.22 -8.80 -7.66
C LEU A 93 3.92 -8.96 -9.02
N GLU A 94 5.24 -9.13 -9.03
CA GLU A 94 6.05 -9.36 -10.22
C GLU A 94 5.95 -10.83 -10.66
N ASP A 95 5.93 -11.75 -9.68
CA ASP A 95 5.77 -13.20 -9.91
C ASP A 95 4.33 -13.59 -10.32
N ALA A 96 3.36 -12.70 -10.12
CA ALA A 96 1.96 -12.93 -10.42
C ALA A 96 1.56 -12.65 -11.87
N VAL A 97 2.52 -12.39 -12.77
CA VAL A 97 2.27 -12.27 -14.21
C VAL A 97 2.17 -13.68 -14.81
N PRO A 98 1.00 -14.17 -15.23
CA PRO A 98 0.95 -15.41 -15.99
C PRO A 98 1.70 -15.17 -17.29
N ALA A 99 2.53 -16.13 -17.71
CA ALA A 99 3.00 -16.15 -19.09
C ALA A 99 1.78 -16.20 -20.01
N GLU A 100 1.51 -15.13 -20.76
CA GLU A 100 0.50 -15.16 -21.81
C GLU A 100 0.90 -16.27 -22.80
N ARG A 101 0.00 -17.23 -23.01
CA ARG A 101 0.04 -18.15 -24.15
C ARG A 101 -0.71 -17.53 -25.32
#